data_AF-A0A920P7K9-F1
#
_entry.id   AF-A0A920P7K9-F1
#
_cell.length_a   1.000
_cell.length_b   1.000
_cell.length_c   1.000
_cell.angle_alpha   90.00
_cell.angle_beta   90.00
_cell.angle_gamma   90.00
#
_symmetry.space_group_name_H-M   'P 1'
#
loop_
_entity.id
_entity.type
_entity.pdbx_description
1 polymer ?
#
loop_
_entity_poly.entity_id
_entity_poly.type
_entity_poly.pdbx_seq_one_letter_code
_entity_poly.pdbx_strand_id
1 'polypeptide(L)' 'MAMAADITIAEVTDILEAGDLDPELIITPGIFVNRLVQSARS' A
#
# COMPACT_ATOMS: atom_id res chain seq x y z
N MET A 1 -1.74 5.97 -11.44
CA MET A 1 -3.14 5.51 -11.28
C MET A 1 -3.72 5.82 -9.89
N ALA A 2 -2.92 5.80 -8.81
CA ALA A 2 -3.39 5.96 -7.43
C ALA A 2 -4.00 7.33 -7.04
N MET A 3 -3.88 8.37 -7.87
CA MET A 3 -4.22 9.76 -7.51
C MET A 3 -5.55 10.27 -8.11
N ALA A 4 -6.29 9.45 -8.84
CA ALA A 4 -7.47 9.88 -9.61
C ALA A 4 -8.79 9.27 -9.12
N ALA A 5 -8.82 8.70 -7.92
CA ALA A 5 -9.97 8.04 -7.33
C ALA A 5 -10.30 8.62 -5.94
N ASP A 6 -11.58 8.66 -5.59
CA ASP A 6 -12.03 9.09 -4.25
C ASP A 6 -11.64 8.08 -3.16
N ILE A 7 -11.50 6.79 -3.55
CA ILE A 7 -11.09 5.69 -2.67
C ILE A 7 -10.09 4.82 -3.43
N THR A 8 -8.90 4.63 -2.87
CA THR A 8 -7.83 3.76 -3.37
C THR A 8 -7.67 2.55 -2.45
N ILE A 9 -7.69 1.35 -3.05
CA ILE A 9 -7.43 0.08 -2.39
C ILE A 9 -6.16 -0.52 -3.00
N ALA A 10 -5.18 -0.84 -2.16
CA ALA A 10 -3.97 -1.55 -2.59
C ALA A 10 -4.02 -3.00 -2.11
N GLU A 11 -3.94 -3.94 -3.05
CA GLU A 11 -3.73 -5.35 -2.76
C GLU A 11 -2.22 -5.61 -2.61
N VAL A 12 -1.83 -6.29 -1.53
CA VAL A 12 -0.42 -6.54 -1.17
C VAL A 12 -0.22 -7.98 -0.72
N THR A 13 0.98 -8.51 -0.93
CA THR A 13 1.35 -9.85 -0.44
C THR A 13 1.55 -9.85 1.08
N ASP A 14 2.21 -8.81 1.59
CA ASP A 14 2.63 -8.70 2.99
C ASP A 14 2.24 -7.33 3.56
N ILE A 15 1.87 -7.33 4.85
CA ILE A 15 1.62 -6.12 5.64
C ILE A 15 2.66 -6.11 6.76
N LEU A 16 3.46 -5.04 6.82
CA LEU A 16 4.55 -4.87 7.77
C LEU A 16 4.22 -3.77 8.78
N GLU A 17 4.97 -3.72 9.88
CA GLU A 17 4.84 -2.66 10.87
C GLU A 17 5.46 -1.35 10.36
N ALA A 18 5.05 -0.23 10.96
CA ALA A 18 5.58 1.08 10.59
C ALA A 18 7.08 1.16 10.90
N GLY A 19 7.89 1.43 9.87
CA GLY A 19 9.35 1.52 9.97
C GLY A 19 10.10 0.29 9.46
N ASP A 20 9.40 -0.81 9.16
CA ASP A 20 10.02 -2.02 8.59
C ASP A 20 10.33 -1.88 7.09
N LEU A 21 9.69 -0.92 6.41
CA LEU A 21 9.98 -0.58 5.02
C LEU A 21 11.03 0.52 4.93
N ASP A 22 12.00 0.35 4.04
CA ASP A 22 12.98 1.39 3.69
C ASP A 22 12.25 2.59 3.03
N PRO A 23 12.31 3.80 3.63
CA PRO A 23 11.68 4.99 3.08
C PRO A 23 12.11 5.32 1.64
N GLU A 24 13.36 5.00 1.27
CA GLU A 24 13.89 5.26 -0.08
C GLU A 24 13.31 4.30 -1.14
N LEU A 25 12.69 3.20 -0.70
CA LEU A 25 12.03 2.22 -1.57
C LEU A 25 10.51 2.41 -1.66
N ILE A 26 9.94 3.43 -0.99
CA ILE A 26 8.51 3.73 -1.05
C ILE A 26 8.17 4.41 -2.38
N ILE A 27 7.69 3.63 -3.34
CA ILE A 27 7.25 4.14 -4.65
C ILE A 27 5.87 4.81 -4.57
N THR A 28 4.97 4.24 -3.75
CA THR A 28 3.62 4.79 -3.55
C THR A 28 3.44 5.19 -2.09
N PRO A 29 3.45 6.51 -1.79
CA PRO A 29 3.21 6.99 -0.44
C PRO A 29 1.84 6.54 0.10
N GLY A 30 1.80 6.13 1.37
CA GLY A 30 0.58 5.63 2.02
C GLY A 30 -0.56 6.65 2.07
N ILE A 31 -0.28 7.95 1.93
CA ILE A 31 -1.31 9.00 1.84
C ILE A 31 -2.25 8.83 0.64
N PHE A 32 -1.81 8.14 -0.41
CA PHE A 32 -2.62 7.86 -1.59
C PHE A 32 -3.42 6.55 -1.48
N VAL A 33 -3.33 5.83 -0.37
CA VAL A 33 -3.95 4.52 -0.15
C VAL A 33 -4.91 4.61 1.03
N ASN A 34 -6.21 4.35 0.79
CA ASN A 34 -7.21 4.40 1.85
C ASN A 34 -7.39 3.06 2.55
N ARG A 35 -7.18 1.94 1.83
CA ARG A 35 -7.37 0.57 2.35
C ARG A 35 -6.28 -0.35 1.80
N LEU A 36 -5.83 -1.28 2.64
CA LEU A 36 -4.95 -2.37 2.27
C LEU A 36 -5.72 -3.69 2.34
N VAL A 37 -5.48 -4.56 1.37
CA VAL A 37 -6.02 -5.93 1.36
C VAL A 37 -4.86 -6.89 1.15
N GLN A 38 -4.72 -7.87 2.04
CA GLN A 38 -3.72 -8.92 1.86
C GLN A 38 -4.23 -9.97 0.86
N SER A 39 -3.42 -10.31 -0.14
CA SER A 39 -3.75 -11.34 -1.12
C SER A 39 -3.99 -12.69 -0.45
N ALA A 40 -5.08 -13.37 -0.82
CA ALA A 40 -5.49 -14.64 -0.19
C ALA A 40 -4.74 -15.89 -0.71
N ARG A 41 -3.86 -15.74 -1.70
CA ARG A 41 -3.17 -16.87 -2.34
C ARG A 41 -1.69 -16.58 -2.58
N SER A 42 -0.85 -17.47 -2.04
CA SER A 42 0.61 -17.55 -2.22
C SER A 42 0.98 -18.49 -3.36
#